data_AF-A0A847VQE3-F1
#
_entry.id   AF-A0A847VQE3-F1
#
_cell.length_a   1.000
_cell.length_b   1.000
_cell.length_c   1.000
_cell.angle_alpha   90.00
_cell.angle_beta   90.00
_cell.angle_gamma   90.00
#
_symmetry.space_group_name_H-M   'P 1'
#
loop_
_entity.id
_entity.type
_entity.pdbx_description
1 polymer ?
#
loop_
_entity_poly.entity_id
_entity_poly.type
_entity_poly.pdbx_seq_one_letter_code
_entity_poly.pdbx_strand_id
1 'polypeptide(L)'
;MEKNDFVIASIPSGKLNDLVKKIIKKTGARSPEEAVRLINSGEWILSPVEYFTKEESDDNCDFVVADITLGKLNALVKNLLRETGIADPGKMIESVNEGRWIFLPPLRSWTEENGAIRFSLELTGITGKKWITRLSKKGYKIGEKAMSILLSDDFKPTIGTANIVILKGELFNRNIRTFDMVANEEVKKRELSPISLEEVCAIRYKFSDKQIREMGLEFIVGMHKPIEFYYDSPKLLSIDTGGNGNYLSTLSVHFSNYHGYKSGFAFQESREESLLL
;
A
#
# COMPACT_ATOMS: atom_id res chain seq x y z
N MET A 1 40.19 9.38 15.85
CA MET A 1 39.47 8.40 16.70
C MET A 1 38.28 7.94 15.89
N GLU A 2 38.44 6.86 15.12
CA GLU A 2 37.41 6.33 14.23
C GLU A 2 36.24 5.78 15.04
N LYS A 3 35.03 6.30 14.81
CA LYS A 3 33.81 5.69 15.34
C LYS A 3 33.55 4.43 14.51
N ASN A 4 33.48 3.29 15.19
CA ASN A 4 32.97 2.03 14.63
C ASN A 4 31.50 2.22 14.21
N ASP A 5 31.26 2.70 12.99
CA ASP A 5 29.92 2.97 12.45
C ASP A 5 29.18 1.69 12.00
N PHE A 6 29.87 0.55 12.04
CA PHE A 6 29.34 -0.77 11.70
C PHE A 6 29.06 -1.59 12.95
N VAL A 7 27.77 -1.67 13.29
CA VAL A 7 27.23 -2.44 14.43
C VAL A 7 27.48 -3.95 14.26
N ILE A 8 27.72 -4.38 13.02
CA ILE A 8 27.91 -5.78 12.64
C ILE A 8 29.37 -6.26 12.75
N ALA A 9 30.33 -5.37 12.99
CA ALA A 9 31.76 -5.72 13.01
C ALA A 9 32.14 -6.71 14.13
N SER A 10 31.34 -6.78 15.20
CA SER A 10 31.51 -7.69 16.34
C SER A 10 30.68 -8.98 16.24
N ILE A 11 29.92 -9.18 15.16
CA ILE A 11 28.98 -10.28 15.03
C ILE A 11 29.60 -11.39 14.17
N PRO A 12 29.65 -12.65 14.65
CA PRO A 12 30.16 -13.75 13.85
C PRO A 12 29.36 -13.91 12.54
N SER A 13 30.05 -14.07 11.41
CA SER A 13 29.44 -14.22 10.09
C SER A 13 28.44 -15.39 10.03
N GLY A 14 28.69 -16.48 10.76
CA GLY A 14 27.74 -17.58 10.90
C GLY A 14 26.38 -17.16 11.46
N LYS A 15 26.35 -16.34 12.53
CA LYS A 15 25.09 -15.85 13.12
C LYS A 15 24.31 -14.96 12.15
N LEU A 16 25.02 -14.17 11.34
CA LEU A 16 24.42 -13.33 10.29
C LEU A 16 23.88 -14.18 9.12
N ASN A 17 24.60 -15.23 8.72
CA ASN A 17 24.12 -16.17 7.71
C ASN A 17 22.80 -16.83 8.14
N ASP A 18 22.73 -17.33 9.38
CA ASP A 18 21.54 -17.99 9.92
C ASP A 18 20.33 -17.05 9.97
N LEU A 19 20.56 -15.78 10.33
CA LEU A 19 19.52 -14.76 10.32
C LEU A 19 18.97 -14.56 8.91
N VAL A 20 19.85 -14.39 7.91
CA VAL A 20 19.43 -14.19 6.52
C VAL A 20 18.72 -15.44 5.98
N LYS A 21 19.17 -16.65 6.35
CA LYS A 21 18.49 -17.93 6.00
C LYS A 21 17.06 -17.94 6.51
N LYS A 22 16.84 -17.55 7.76
CA LYS A 22 15.49 -17.45 8.33
C LYS A 22 14.62 -16.42 7.64
N ILE A 23 15.18 -15.25 7.29
CA ILE A 23 14.45 -14.22 6.55
C ILE A 23 14.02 -14.78 5.18
N ILE A 24 14.95 -15.35 4.40
CA ILE A 24 14.63 -15.93 3.08
C ILE A 24 13.51 -16.96 3.21
N LYS A 25 13.66 -17.91 4.15
CA LYS A 25 12.67 -18.96 4.38
C LYS A 25 11.29 -18.40 4.70
N LYS A 26 11.22 -17.39 5.59
CA LYS A 26 9.94 -16.83 6.02
C LYS A 26 9.30 -15.94 4.97
N THR A 27 10.11 -15.24 4.19
CA THR A 27 9.66 -14.28 3.17
C THR A 27 9.40 -14.91 1.80
N GLY A 28 9.98 -16.07 1.50
CA GLY A 28 10.00 -16.66 0.17
C GLY A 28 10.89 -15.92 -0.83
N ALA A 29 11.82 -15.08 -0.35
CA ALA A 29 12.73 -14.31 -1.21
C ALA A 29 13.60 -15.24 -2.08
N ARG A 30 13.91 -14.79 -3.30
CA ARG A 30 14.72 -15.57 -4.26
C ARG A 30 16.21 -15.36 -4.07
N SER A 31 16.62 -14.32 -3.34
CA SER A 31 18.02 -14.06 -3.01
C SER A 31 18.20 -13.44 -1.62
N PRO A 32 19.41 -13.52 -1.04
CA PRO A 32 19.77 -12.81 0.19
C PRO A 32 19.55 -11.30 0.12
N GLU A 33 19.87 -10.67 -1.01
CA GLU A 33 19.69 -9.23 -1.22
C GLU A 33 18.21 -8.86 -1.20
N GLU A 34 17.35 -9.68 -1.80
CA GLU A 34 15.91 -9.49 -1.78
C GLU A 34 15.36 -9.63 -0.36
N ALA A 35 15.77 -10.67 0.38
CA ALA A 35 15.40 -10.86 1.78
C ALA A 35 15.80 -9.67 2.66
N VAL A 36 17.05 -9.21 2.56
CA VAL A 36 17.54 -8.05 3.32
C VAL A 36 16.78 -6.78 2.92
N ARG A 37 16.45 -6.60 1.64
CA ARG A 37 15.64 -5.49 1.15
C ARG A 37 14.23 -5.52 1.75
N LEU A 38 13.59 -6.68 1.84
CA LEU A 38 12.24 -6.84 2.39
C LEU A 38 12.16 -6.35 3.84
N ILE A 39 13.13 -6.74 4.68
CA ILE A 39 13.16 -6.25 6.07
C ILE A 39 13.51 -4.76 6.12
N ASN A 40 14.52 -4.32 5.37
CA ASN A 40 14.98 -2.93 5.41
C ASN A 40 13.96 -1.91 4.91
N SER A 41 13.06 -2.33 4.02
CA SER A 41 11.97 -1.50 3.52
C SER A 41 10.74 -1.49 4.43
N GLY A 42 10.73 -2.29 5.51
CA GLY A 42 9.57 -2.47 6.36
C GLY A 42 8.44 -3.29 5.71
N GLU A 43 8.73 -3.97 4.59
CA GLU A 43 7.78 -4.88 3.96
C GLU A 43 7.56 -6.15 4.78
N TRP A 44 8.39 -6.41 5.80
CA TRP A 44 8.20 -7.46 6.79
C TRP A 44 8.63 -6.92 8.15
N ILE A 45 7.86 -7.26 9.19
CA ILE A 45 8.07 -6.76 10.56
C ILE A 45 8.43 -7.90 11.49
N LEU A 46 9.08 -7.61 12.62
CA LEU A 46 9.34 -8.58 13.67
C LEU A 46 8.29 -8.48 14.77
N SER A 47 7.83 -9.62 15.27
CA SER A 47 6.96 -9.72 16.43
C SER A 47 7.44 -10.80 17.39
N PRO A 48 7.33 -10.60 18.72
CA PRO A 48 7.67 -11.65 19.68
C PRO A 48 6.73 -12.86 19.54
N VAL A 49 7.27 -14.06 19.76
CA VAL A 49 6.54 -15.32 19.56
C VAL A 49 5.44 -15.60 20.57
N GLU A 50 5.35 -14.83 21.65
CA GLU A 50 4.29 -14.92 22.68
C GLU A 50 2.85 -14.79 22.12
N TYR A 51 2.69 -14.52 20.83
CA TYR A 51 1.40 -14.36 20.15
C TYR A 51 1.00 -15.49 19.17
N PHE A 52 1.81 -16.54 18.94
CA PHE A 52 1.50 -17.54 17.89
C PHE A 52 2.01 -18.97 18.19
N THR A 53 1.22 -20.00 17.84
CA THR A 53 1.63 -21.42 17.89
C THR A 53 2.48 -21.81 16.68
N LYS A 54 3.56 -22.57 16.93
CA LYS A 54 4.60 -22.96 15.96
C LYS A 54 4.06 -23.79 14.78
N GLU A 55 4.53 -23.48 13.58
CA GLU A 55 4.75 -24.46 12.52
C GLU A 55 6.25 -24.55 12.22
N GLU A 56 6.79 -25.78 12.30
CA GLU A 56 8.14 -26.14 11.87
C GLU A 56 8.04 -26.96 10.58
N SER A 57 8.82 -26.60 9.57
CA SER A 57 9.29 -27.55 8.56
C SER A 57 10.75 -27.24 8.29
N ASP A 58 11.57 -28.27 8.18
CA ASP A 58 13.02 -28.19 8.04
C ASP A 58 13.37 -28.41 6.56
N ASP A 59 14.20 -27.51 6.01
CA ASP A 59 14.81 -27.74 4.71
C ASP A 59 16.06 -26.85 4.57
N ASN A 60 17.15 -27.50 4.14
CA ASN A 60 18.51 -27.00 4.23
C ASN A 60 18.86 -26.13 3.01
N CYS A 61 19.00 -24.82 3.21
CA CYS A 61 19.51 -23.90 2.19
C CYS A 61 20.94 -23.47 2.53
N ASP A 62 21.90 -23.84 1.68
CA ASP A 62 23.28 -23.37 1.75
C ASP A 62 23.48 -22.09 0.94
N PHE A 63 23.89 -21.00 1.58
CA PHE A 63 24.37 -19.78 0.92
C PHE A 63 25.27 -18.95 1.84
N VAL A 64 26.03 -18.04 1.23
CA VAL A 64 27.07 -17.23 1.87
C VAL A 64 26.67 -15.75 1.79
N VAL A 65 26.68 -15.01 2.90
CA VAL A 65 26.39 -13.56 2.97
C VAL A 65 27.43 -12.68 2.24
N ALA A 66 28.43 -13.28 1.59
CA ALA A 66 29.52 -12.58 0.89
C ALA A 66 29.04 -11.61 -0.20
N ASP A 67 27.85 -11.85 -0.78
CA ASP A 67 27.31 -11.04 -1.88
C ASP A 67 26.48 -9.82 -1.42
N ILE A 68 26.18 -9.72 -0.12
CA ILE A 68 25.44 -8.58 0.43
C ILE A 68 26.41 -7.51 0.93
N THR A 69 26.21 -6.27 0.48
CA THR A 69 27.05 -5.16 0.93
C THR A 69 26.95 -4.94 2.45
N LEU A 70 28.10 -4.68 3.08
CA LEU A 70 28.21 -4.43 4.52
C LEU A 70 27.23 -3.34 5.02
N GLY A 71 26.98 -2.33 4.19
CA GLY A 71 26.00 -1.28 4.47
C GLY A 71 24.55 -1.77 4.57
N LYS A 72 24.12 -2.69 3.68
CA LYS A 72 22.76 -3.27 3.72
C LYS A 72 22.57 -4.17 4.94
N LEU A 73 23.60 -4.93 5.31
CA LEU A 73 23.60 -5.73 6.53
C LEU A 73 23.56 -4.85 7.79
N ASN A 74 24.31 -3.76 7.80
CA ASN A 74 24.31 -2.81 8.92
C ASN A 74 22.93 -2.15 9.08
N ALA A 75 22.28 -1.80 7.97
CA ALA A 75 20.92 -1.30 7.99
C ALA A 75 19.92 -2.34 8.52
N LEU A 76 20.06 -3.61 8.12
CA LEU A 76 19.23 -4.71 8.64
C LEU A 76 19.34 -4.79 10.16
N VAL A 77 20.56 -4.93 10.68
CA VAL A 77 20.77 -5.07 12.12
C VAL A 77 20.26 -3.86 12.89
N LYS A 78 20.47 -2.63 12.39
CA LYS A 78 19.91 -1.41 13.00
C LYS A 78 18.39 -1.39 13.02
N ASN A 79 17.74 -1.85 11.95
CA ASN A 79 16.29 -1.96 11.91
C ASN A 79 15.79 -2.97 12.93
N LEU A 80 16.38 -4.17 12.99
CA LEU A 80 16.00 -5.19 13.97
C LEU A 80 16.19 -4.72 15.43
N LEU A 81 17.28 -4.01 15.74
CA LEU A 81 17.48 -3.41 17.07
C LEU A 81 16.36 -2.44 17.45
N ARG A 82 15.95 -1.59 16.49
CA ARG A 82 14.84 -0.65 16.69
C ARG A 82 13.51 -1.36 16.91
N GLU A 83 13.19 -2.36 16.08
CA GLU A 83 11.92 -3.09 16.18
C GLU A 83 11.82 -3.93 17.46
N THR A 84 12.94 -4.53 17.89
CA THR A 84 12.95 -5.41 19.07
C THR A 84 13.15 -4.67 20.39
N GLY A 85 13.69 -3.45 20.35
CA GLY A 85 14.12 -2.70 21.55
C GLY A 85 15.34 -3.31 22.26
N ILE A 86 15.94 -4.38 21.75
CA ILE A 86 17.13 -5.00 22.31
C ILE A 86 18.34 -4.13 21.95
N ALA A 87 19.09 -3.65 22.94
CA ALA A 87 20.23 -2.75 22.70
C ALA A 87 21.48 -3.47 22.15
N ASP A 88 21.64 -4.76 22.45
CA ASP A 88 22.80 -5.55 22.04
C ASP A 88 22.55 -6.30 20.71
N PRO A 89 23.35 -6.07 19.66
CA PRO A 89 23.19 -6.73 18.36
C PRO A 89 23.34 -8.24 18.39
N GLY A 90 24.26 -8.76 19.21
CA GLY A 90 24.50 -10.19 19.34
C GLY A 90 23.29 -10.91 19.93
N LYS A 91 22.76 -10.38 21.04
CA LYS A 91 21.56 -10.89 21.72
C LYS A 91 20.29 -10.76 20.88
N MET A 92 20.18 -9.69 20.10
CA MET A 92 19.06 -9.51 19.18
C MET A 92 19.07 -10.61 18.12
N ILE A 93 20.21 -10.81 17.44
CA ILE A 93 20.33 -11.83 16.38
C ILE A 93 20.11 -13.23 16.95
N GLU A 94 20.68 -13.51 18.11
CA GLU A 94 20.47 -14.77 18.83
C GLU A 94 18.98 -15.00 19.14
N SER A 95 18.27 -13.97 19.60
CA SER A 95 16.83 -14.07 19.87
C SER A 95 16.00 -14.34 18.62
N VAL A 96 16.36 -13.78 17.46
CA VAL A 96 15.71 -14.09 16.19
C VAL A 96 16.07 -15.52 15.72
N ASN A 97 17.34 -15.90 15.84
CA ASN A 97 17.84 -17.23 15.47
C ASN A 97 17.34 -18.36 16.38
N GLU A 98 16.98 -18.07 17.61
CA GLU A 98 16.32 -19.02 18.52
C GLU A 98 14.80 -19.03 18.35
N GLY A 99 14.27 -18.17 17.48
CA GLY A 99 12.84 -18.11 17.19
C GLY A 99 12.02 -17.50 18.32
N ARG A 100 12.61 -16.63 19.16
CA ARG A 100 11.83 -15.78 20.09
C ARG A 100 11.11 -14.64 19.36
N TRP A 101 11.53 -14.36 18.12
CA TRP A 101 10.92 -13.39 17.23
C TRP A 101 10.60 -14.05 15.89
N ILE A 102 9.45 -13.71 15.32
CA ILE A 102 9.02 -14.15 14.00
C ILE A 102 8.89 -12.97 13.05
N PHE A 103 9.20 -13.21 11.78
CA PHE A 103 8.89 -12.26 10.72
C PHE A 103 7.43 -12.44 10.31
N LEU A 104 6.68 -11.34 10.41
CA LEU A 104 5.31 -11.25 9.93
C LEU A 104 5.28 -10.43 8.65
N PRO A 105 4.40 -10.79 7.69
CA PRO A 105 4.07 -9.86 6.62
C PRO A 105 3.57 -8.56 7.25
N PRO A 106 3.68 -7.43 6.55
CA PRO A 106 3.23 -6.17 7.11
C PRO A 106 1.72 -6.32 7.36
N LEU A 107 1.24 -5.81 8.49
CA LEU A 107 -0.19 -5.65 8.73
C LEU A 107 -0.75 -4.90 7.52
N ARG A 108 -1.47 -5.61 6.66
CA ARG A 108 -2.09 -4.99 5.49
C ARG A 108 -2.99 -3.91 6.04
N SER A 109 -2.78 -2.67 5.62
CA SER A 109 -3.65 -1.55 6.01
C SER A 109 -4.99 -1.58 5.25
N TRP A 110 -5.29 -2.72 4.62
CA TRP A 110 -6.53 -3.04 3.95
C TRP A 110 -6.88 -4.52 4.20
N THR A 111 -8.18 -4.80 4.19
CA THR A 111 -8.71 -6.17 4.12
C THR A 111 -9.27 -6.42 2.72
N GLU A 112 -9.39 -7.68 2.32
CA GLU A 112 -10.02 -8.05 1.06
C GLU A 112 -10.96 -9.23 1.30
N GLU A 113 -12.22 -9.08 0.86
CA GLU A 113 -13.24 -10.13 0.95
C GLU A 113 -14.13 -10.07 -0.29
N ASN A 114 -14.34 -11.20 -0.96
CA ASN A 114 -15.22 -11.32 -2.13
C ASN A 114 -14.96 -10.26 -3.23
N GLY A 115 -13.69 -9.99 -3.51
CA GLY A 115 -13.26 -8.99 -4.51
C GLY A 115 -13.47 -7.52 -4.09
N ALA A 116 -13.82 -7.26 -2.82
CA ALA A 116 -13.93 -5.93 -2.25
C ALA A 116 -12.77 -5.67 -1.28
N ILE A 117 -11.99 -4.62 -1.56
CA ILE A 117 -10.88 -4.18 -0.72
C ILE A 117 -11.37 -3.07 0.19
N ARG A 118 -11.13 -3.17 1.50
CA ARG A 118 -11.59 -2.19 2.50
C ARG A 118 -10.46 -1.60 3.32
N PHE A 119 -10.53 -0.31 3.59
CA PHE A 119 -9.61 0.39 4.49
C PHE A 119 -10.19 1.73 4.94
N SER A 120 -9.64 2.30 6.02
CA SER A 120 -10.00 3.63 6.49
C SER A 120 -8.95 4.68 6.11
N LEU A 121 -9.43 5.91 5.87
CA LEU A 121 -8.65 7.12 5.63
C LEU A 121 -8.89 8.13 6.74
N GLU A 122 -7.83 8.82 7.14
CA GLU A 122 -7.90 9.98 8.03
C GLU A 122 -7.77 11.25 7.19
N LEU A 123 -8.86 12.00 7.08
CA LEU A 123 -8.95 13.25 6.31
C LEU A 123 -8.72 14.44 7.23
N THR A 124 -7.88 15.36 6.79
CA THR A 124 -7.43 16.52 7.61
C THR A 124 -7.79 17.86 6.95
N GLY A 125 -8.73 17.87 6.01
CA GLY A 125 -9.19 19.07 5.32
C GLY A 125 -8.11 19.68 4.42
N ILE A 126 -7.35 18.86 3.72
CA ILE A 126 -6.25 19.33 2.88
C ILE A 126 -6.83 19.88 1.58
N THR A 127 -6.52 21.14 1.27
CA THR A 127 -6.94 21.77 0.01
C THR A 127 -6.28 21.14 -1.20
N GLY A 128 -6.94 21.19 -2.37
CA GLY A 128 -6.39 20.59 -3.59
C GLY A 128 -5.02 21.15 -3.99
N LYS A 129 -4.76 22.46 -3.78
CA LYS A 129 -3.41 23.06 -3.94
C LYS A 129 -2.35 22.40 -3.04
N LYS A 130 -2.70 22.09 -1.79
CA LYS A 130 -1.81 21.39 -0.87
C LYS A 130 -1.63 19.92 -1.28
N TRP A 131 -2.68 19.26 -1.78
CA TRP A 131 -2.58 17.90 -2.33
C TRP A 131 -1.63 17.82 -3.52
N ILE A 132 -1.72 18.75 -4.47
CA ILE A 132 -0.79 18.85 -5.60
C ILE A 132 0.65 18.86 -5.09
N THR A 133 0.93 19.71 -4.09
CA THR A 133 2.28 19.82 -3.52
C THR A 133 2.71 18.52 -2.83
N ARG A 134 1.83 17.88 -2.04
CA ARG A 134 2.15 16.66 -1.29
C ARG A 134 2.39 15.47 -2.21
N LEU A 135 1.54 15.28 -3.21
CA LEU A 135 1.64 14.17 -4.15
C LEU A 135 2.90 14.30 -5.00
N SER A 136 3.19 15.49 -5.54
CA SER A 136 4.43 15.75 -6.29
C SER A 136 5.68 15.55 -5.45
N LYS A 137 5.69 15.99 -4.18
CA LYS A 137 6.81 15.72 -3.25
C LYS A 137 7.03 14.24 -2.98
N LYS A 138 5.97 13.43 -3.05
CA LYS A 138 6.03 11.97 -2.92
C LYS A 138 6.41 11.27 -4.24
N GLY A 139 6.65 12.03 -5.31
CA GLY A 139 7.07 11.53 -6.61
C GLY A 139 5.93 11.20 -7.57
N TYR A 140 4.68 11.45 -7.17
CA TYR A 140 3.51 11.23 -8.04
C TYR A 140 3.40 12.33 -9.08
N LYS A 141 3.12 11.94 -10.33
CA LYS A 141 2.80 12.88 -11.40
C LYS A 141 1.31 13.19 -11.36
N ILE A 142 0.94 14.42 -11.72
CA ILE A 142 -0.45 14.87 -11.71
C ILE A 142 -0.77 15.36 -13.11
N GLY A 143 -1.74 14.75 -13.77
CA GLY A 143 -2.19 15.17 -15.10
C GLY A 143 -2.79 16.57 -15.06
N GLU A 144 -2.65 17.33 -16.15
CA GLU A 144 -3.10 18.73 -16.21
C GLU A 144 -4.58 18.88 -15.86
N LYS A 145 -5.45 18.02 -16.40
CA LYS A 145 -6.88 18.02 -16.08
C LYS A 145 -7.17 17.66 -14.62
N ALA A 146 -6.43 16.70 -14.06
CA ALA A 146 -6.56 16.37 -12.64
C ALA A 146 -6.16 17.59 -11.79
N MET A 147 -5.10 18.29 -12.17
CA MET A 147 -4.68 19.53 -11.51
C MET A 147 -5.77 20.60 -11.57
N SER A 148 -6.43 20.79 -12.72
CA SER A 148 -7.56 21.70 -12.85
C SER A 148 -8.72 21.33 -11.92
N ILE A 149 -9.07 20.04 -11.81
CA ILE A 149 -10.11 19.56 -10.89
C ILE A 149 -9.73 19.89 -9.43
N LEU A 150 -8.48 19.63 -9.03
CA LEU A 150 -8.01 19.91 -7.66
C LEU A 150 -7.99 21.41 -7.33
N LEU A 151 -7.91 22.28 -8.32
CA LEU A 151 -7.93 23.73 -8.13
C LEU A 151 -9.33 24.34 -8.34
N SER A 152 -10.33 23.53 -8.70
CA SER A 152 -11.70 23.97 -8.93
C SER A 152 -12.50 24.15 -7.63
N ASP A 153 -13.61 24.86 -7.73
CA ASP A 153 -14.55 25.03 -6.61
C ASP A 153 -15.27 23.73 -6.23
N ASP A 154 -15.28 22.73 -7.11
CA ASP A 154 -15.85 21.40 -6.81
C ASP A 154 -15.01 20.63 -5.79
N PHE A 155 -13.73 21.00 -5.60
CA PHE A 155 -12.90 20.39 -4.58
C PHE A 155 -13.27 20.90 -3.18
N LYS A 156 -13.97 20.07 -2.41
CA LYS A 156 -14.36 20.37 -1.03
C LYS A 156 -13.52 19.56 -0.03
N PRO A 157 -12.58 20.19 0.70
CA PRO A 157 -11.83 19.50 1.75
C PRO A 157 -12.75 19.07 2.89
N THR A 158 -12.49 17.90 3.45
CA THR A 158 -13.28 17.24 4.49
C THR A 158 -12.36 16.80 5.63
N ILE A 159 -12.88 16.81 6.86
CA ILE A 159 -12.15 16.36 8.06
C ILE A 159 -12.88 15.15 8.65
N GLY A 160 -12.12 14.17 9.12
CA GLY A 160 -12.61 12.99 9.82
C GLY A 160 -12.21 11.68 9.15
N THR A 161 -12.80 10.59 9.61
CA THR A 161 -12.50 9.25 9.10
C THR A 161 -13.50 8.84 8.02
N ALA A 162 -12.96 8.32 6.91
CA ALA A 162 -13.73 7.74 5.81
C ALA A 162 -13.39 6.26 5.61
N ASN A 163 -14.41 5.41 5.54
CA ASN A 163 -14.28 4.00 5.22
C ASN A 163 -14.45 3.82 3.72
N ILE A 164 -13.39 3.33 3.06
CA ILE A 164 -13.34 3.19 1.62
C ILE A 164 -13.47 1.71 1.25
N VAL A 165 -14.28 1.46 0.22
CA VAL A 165 -14.35 0.18 -0.48
C VAL A 165 -13.85 0.36 -1.89
N ILE A 166 -12.94 -0.50 -2.34
CA ILE A 166 -12.59 -0.62 -3.75
C ILE A 166 -13.15 -1.94 -4.26
N LEU A 167 -14.12 -1.86 -5.17
CA LEU A 167 -14.67 -3.01 -5.87
C LEU A 167 -13.78 -3.37 -7.06
N LYS A 168 -13.25 -4.59 -7.10
CA LYS A 168 -12.44 -5.05 -8.22
C LYS A 168 -13.26 -5.16 -9.51
N GLY A 169 -12.62 -4.87 -10.63
CA GLY A 169 -13.18 -4.90 -11.98
C GLY A 169 -13.75 -6.26 -12.36
N GLU A 170 -13.18 -7.34 -11.82
CA GLU A 170 -13.64 -8.71 -12.03
C GLU A 170 -15.05 -9.00 -11.49
N LEU A 171 -15.57 -8.16 -10.58
CA LEU A 171 -16.94 -8.27 -10.08
C LEU A 171 -17.98 -7.82 -11.10
N PHE A 172 -17.57 -7.13 -12.16
CA PHE A 172 -18.48 -6.52 -13.12
C PHE A 172 -18.59 -7.37 -14.38
N ASN A 173 -19.83 -7.59 -14.82
CA ASN A 173 -20.09 -8.25 -16.09
C ASN A 173 -19.53 -7.39 -17.23
N ARG A 174 -18.95 -8.04 -18.26
CA ARG A 174 -18.43 -7.39 -19.49
C ARG A 174 -19.48 -6.52 -20.22
N ASN A 175 -20.77 -6.72 -19.91
CA ASN A 175 -21.87 -5.91 -20.44
C ASN A 175 -22.01 -4.53 -19.77
N ILE A 176 -21.35 -4.27 -18.64
CA ILE A 176 -21.29 -2.94 -18.02
C ILE A 176 -20.24 -2.13 -18.79
N ARG A 177 -20.71 -1.11 -19.51
CA ARG A 177 -19.89 -0.39 -20.48
C ARG A 177 -19.36 0.94 -19.98
N THR A 178 -19.91 1.54 -18.94
CA THR A 178 -19.50 2.88 -18.48
C THR A 178 -19.35 2.95 -16.96
N PHE A 179 -18.56 3.92 -16.49
CA PHE A 179 -18.39 4.13 -15.04
C PHE A 179 -19.70 4.59 -14.39
N ASP A 180 -20.52 5.36 -15.08
CA ASP A 180 -21.84 5.77 -14.56
C ASP A 180 -22.76 4.59 -14.29
N MET A 181 -22.72 3.54 -15.13
CA MET A 181 -23.49 2.32 -14.87
C MET A 181 -22.99 1.60 -13.62
N VAL A 182 -21.66 1.47 -13.45
CA VAL A 182 -21.05 0.90 -12.24
C VAL A 182 -21.49 1.69 -11.00
N ALA A 183 -21.39 3.03 -11.05
CA ALA A 183 -21.76 3.89 -9.93
C ALA A 183 -23.22 3.67 -9.53
N ASN A 184 -24.13 3.75 -10.49
CA ASN A 184 -25.57 3.70 -10.24
C ASN A 184 -26.05 2.32 -9.78
N GLU A 185 -25.46 1.24 -10.28
CA GLU A 185 -25.83 -0.11 -9.87
C GLU A 185 -25.33 -0.42 -8.47
N GLU A 186 -24.07 -0.11 -8.16
CA GLU A 186 -23.45 -0.54 -6.89
C GLU A 186 -23.87 0.33 -5.70
N VAL A 187 -24.05 1.64 -5.90
CA VAL A 187 -24.61 2.53 -4.87
C VAL A 187 -25.96 2.00 -4.37
N LYS A 188 -26.80 1.49 -5.28
CA LYS A 188 -28.13 0.95 -4.93
C LYS A 188 -28.07 -0.46 -4.36
N LYS A 189 -27.21 -1.34 -4.89
CA LYS A 189 -27.16 -2.74 -4.48
C LYS A 189 -26.41 -2.96 -3.16
N ARG A 190 -25.42 -2.13 -2.87
CA ARG A 190 -24.46 -2.35 -1.77
C ARG A 190 -24.42 -1.22 -0.75
N GLU A 191 -25.39 -0.30 -0.81
CA GLU A 191 -25.47 0.86 0.10
C GLU A 191 -24.14 1.62 0.17
N LEU A 192 -23.51 1.81 -0.99
CA LEU A 192 -22.26 2.57 -1.11
C LEU A 192 -22.57 4.02 -1.47
N SER A 193 -21.72 4.95 -1.07
CA SER A 193 -21.83 6.35 -1.47
C SER A 193 -20.68 6.75 -2.41
N PRO A 194 -20.90 7.75 -3.28
CA PRO A 194 -19.82 8.36 -4.05
C PRO A 194 -18.70 8.85 -3.13
N ILE A 195 -17.47 8.64 -3.55
CA ILE A 195 -16.29 9.17 -2.86
C ILE A 195 -16.10 10.65 -3.21
N SER A 196 -15.35 11.41 -2.42
CA SER A 196 -14.94 12.79 -2.67
C SER A 196 -13.62 12.88 -3.44
N LEU A 197 -13.34 14.07 -4.00
CA LEU A 197 -12.07 14.34 -4.68
C LEU A 197 -10.86 14.26 -3.73
N GLU A 198 -11.02 14.66 -2.46
CA GLU A 198 -9.96 14.57 -1.46
C GLU A 198 -9.61 13.12 -1.13
N GLU A 199 -10.61 12.26 -0.97
CA GLU A 199 -10.40 10.86 -0.66
C GLU A 199 -9.64 10.14 -1.77
N VAL A 200 -9.89 10.43 -3.05
CA VAL A 200 -9.07 9.88 -4.15
C VAL A 200 -7.60 10.28 -4.02
N CYS A 201 -7.32 11.54 -3.65
CA CYS A 201 -5.96 12.01 -3.37
C CYS A 201 -5.35 11.28 -2.17
N ALA A 202 -6.14 11.06 -1.11
CA ALA A 202 -5.71 10.36 0.08
C ALA A 202 -5.43 8.87 -0.19
N ILE A 203 -6.21 8.18 -1.04
CA ILE A 203 -5.92 6.81 -1.49
C ILE A 203 -4.56 6.78 -2.20
N ARG A 204 -4.36 7.67 -3.20
CA ARG A 204 -3.09 7.78 -3.94
C ARG A 204 -1.91 8.04 -3.02
N TYR A 205 -2.11 8.86 -2.00
CA TYR A 205 -1.08 9.18 -1.03
C TYR A 205 -0.84 8.05 -0.03
N LYS A 206 -1.88 7.30 0.39
CA LYS A 206 -1.77 6.22 1.37
C LYS A 206 -1.03 5.02 0.79
N PHE A 207 -1.33 4.63 -0.45
CA PHE A 207 -0.80 3.42 -1.07
C PHE A 207 0.24 3.69 -2.15
N SER A 208 1.37 3.00 -2.03
CA SER A 208 2.39 2.93 -3.09
C SER A 208 1.87 2.14 -4.29
N ASP A 209 2.49 2.31 -5.46
CA ASP A 209 2.16 1.52 -6.65
C ASP A 209 2.27 0.02 -6.39
N LYS A 210 3.27 -0.37 -5.61
CA LYS A 210 3.48 -1.76 -5.22
C LYS A 210 2.30 -2.29 -4.40
N GLN A 211 1.85 -1.55 -3.39
CA GLN A 211 0.70 -1.96 -2.56
C GLN A 211 -0.59 -2.05 -3.39
N ILE A 212 -0.80 -1.11 -4.33
CA ILE A 212 -1.95 -1.17 -5.25
C ILE A 212 -1.87 -2.44 -6.13
N ARG A 213 -0.68 -2.80 -6.62
CA ARG A 213 -0.48 -4.06 -7.36
C ARG A 213 -0.63 -5.31 -6.50
N GLU A 214 -0.24 -5.25 -5.23
CA GLU A 214 -0.49 -6.33 -4.25
C GLU A 214 -1.97 -6.52 -3.94
N MET A 215 -2.78 -5.46 -4.07
CA MET A 215 -4.24 -5.55 -4.09
C MET A 215 -4.79 -6.18 -5.38
N GLY A 216 -3.95 -6.53 -6.35
CA GLY A 216 -4.35 -7.03 -7.67
C GLY A 216 -4.81 -5.93 -8.63
N LEU A 217 -4.51 -4.66 -8.32
CA LEU A 217 -4.96 -3.50 -9.09
C LEU A 217 -3.77 -2.85 -9.83
N GLU A 218 -4.01 -2.37 -11.03
CA GLU A 218 -3.12 -1.45 -11.73
C GLU A 218 -3.75 -0.06 -11.84
N PHE A 219 -5.07 0.02 -11.66
CA PHE A 219 -5.85 1.22 -11.89
C PHE A 219 -6.96 1.35 -10.83
N ILE A 220 -7.17 2.55 -10.27
CA ILE A 220 -8.28 2.84 -9.36
C ILE A 220 -9.05 4.06 -9.88
N VAL A 221 -10.34 3.92 -10.14
CA VAL A 221 -11.24 5.02 -10.49
C VAL A 221 -11.94 5.50 -9.21
N GLY A 222 -11.85 6.79 -8.91
CA GLY A 222 -12.66 7.40 -7.86
C GLY A 222 -14.08 7.62 -8.34
N MET A 223 -15.06 6.94 -7.75
CA MET A 223 -16.48 7.05 -8.13
C MET A 223 -17.13 8.27 -7.47
N HIS A 224 -16.54 9.45 -7.71
CA HIS A 224 -17.07 10.73 -7.25
C HIS A 224 -18.08 11.29 -8.26
N LYS A 225 -18.78 12.37 -7.88
CA LYS A 225 -19.66 13.09 -8.81
C LYS A 225 -18.84 13.55 -10.03
N PRO A 226 -19.23 13.18 -11.27
CA PRO A 226 -18.48 13.59 -12.47
C PRO A 226 -18.29 15.11 -12.55
N ILE A 227 -17.10 15.53 -12.96
CA ILE A 227 -16.78 16.95 -13.16
C ILE A 227 -16.93 17.30 -14.63
N GLU A 228 -17.79 18.26 -14.90
CA GLU A 228 -18.09 18.76 -16.24
C GLU A 228 -16.98 19.66 -16.76
N PHE A 229 -16.68 19.55 -18.05
CA PHE A 229 -15.77 20.44 -18.76
C PHE A 229 -16.49 20.97 -20.00
N TYR A 230 -16.41 22.28 -20.24
CA TYR A 230 -17.22 23.00 -21.23
C TYR A 230 -17.21 22.41 -22.66
N TYR A 231 -16.17 21.67 -23.04
CA TYR A 231 -16.06 21.00 -24.35
C TYR A 231 -15.60 19.53 -24.26
N ASP A 232 -15.66 18.91 -23.09
CA ASP A 232 -15.13 17.56 -22.89
C ASP A 232 -16.11 16.71 -22.10
N SER A 233 -16.09 15.39 -22.35
CA SER A 233 -16.92 14.47 -21.60
C SER A 233 -16.59 14.54 -20.11
N PRO A 234 -17.60 14.36 -19.24
CA PRO A 234 -17.42 14.44 -17.79
C PRO A 234 -16.28 13.54 -17.31
N LYS A 235 -15.54 14.03 -16.31
CA LYS A 235 -14.31 13.37 -15.84
C LYS A 235 -14.42 12.86 -14.42
N LEU A 236 -13.76 11.72 -14.20
CA LEU A 236 -13.44 11.15 -12.90
C LEU A 236 -11.93 11.20 -12.66
N LEU A 237 -11.52 11.39 -11.42
CA LEU A 237 -10.14 11.23 -10.97
C LEU A 237 -9.81 9.74 -10.90
N SER A 238 -8.59 9.43 -11.32
CA SER A 238 -8.09 8.07 -11.34
C SER A 238 -6.64 7.97 -10.93
N ILE A 239 -6.29 6.82 -10.38
CA ILE A 239 -4.93 6.44 -10.02
C ILE A 239 -4.45 5.41 -11.04
N ASP A 240 -3.33 5.70 -11.68
CA ASP A 240 -2.69 4.80 -12.64
C ASP A 240 -1.31 4.39 -12.13
N THR A 241 -1.11 3.08 -12.00
CA THR A 241 0.14 2.45 -11.54
C THR A 241 0.80 1.56 -12.62
N GLY A 242 0.21 1.48 -13.82
CA GLY A 242 0.62 0.56 -14.89
C GLY A 242 1.64 1.15 -15.86
N GLY A 243 2.58 0.33 -16.37
CA GLY A 243 3.62 0.78 -17.32
C GLY A 243 4.55 1.84 -16.73
N ASN A 244 4.53 3.06 -17.30
CA ASN A 244 5.20 4.26 -16.76
C ASN A 244 4.38 4.96 -15.64
N GLY A 245 3.27 4.35 -15.24
CA GLY A 245 2.20 4.89 -14.42
C GLY A 245 2.61 5.09 -12.97
N ASN A 246 2.69 6.35 -12.58
CA ASN A 246 2.74 6.81 -11.20
C ASN A 246 1.92 8.12 -11.10
N TYR A 247 0.69 8.08 -11.62
CA TYR A 247 -0.12 9.27 -11.90
C TYR A 247 -1.39 9.36 -11.03
N LEU A 248 -1.74 10.59 -10.69
CA LEU A 248 -3.12 11.01 -10.51
C LEU A 248 -3.60 11.64 -11.83
N SER A 249 -4.57 11.03 -12.48
CA SER A 249 -5.05 11.37 -13.81
C SER A 249 -6.57 11.55 -13.83
N THR A 250 -7.12 11.76 -15.03
CA THR A 250 -8.56 11.82 -15.25
C THR A 250 -8.98 10.81 -16.31
N LEU A 251 -10.13 10.17 -16.11
CA LEU A 251 -10.82 9.38 -17.14
C LEU A 251 -12.15 9.99 -17.51
N SER A 252 -12.60 9.74 -18.75
CA SER A 252 -13.96 10.05 -19.15
C SER A 252 -14.94 9.02 -18.58
N VAL A 253 -16.09 9.48 -18.09
CA VAL A 253 -17.20 8.62 -17.62
C VAL A 253 -17.69 7.62 -18.67
N HIS A 254 -17.59 7.98 -19.95
CA HIS A 254 -18.03 7.15 -21.08
C HIS A 254 -16.95 6.17 -21.58
N PHE A 255 -15.78 6.13 -20.95
CA PHE A 255 -14.70 5.28 -21.41
C PHE A 255 -14.98 3.81 -21.09
N SER A 256 -15.19 2.99 -22.13
CA SER A 256 -15.69 1.61 -21.97
C SER A 256 -14.63 0.51 -21.98
N ASN A 257 -13.36 0.84 -22.24
CA ASN A 257 -12.35 -0.17 -22.56
C ASN A 257 -11.38 -0.51 -21.41
N TYR A 258 -11.52 0.08 -20.22
CA TYR A 258 -10.65 -0.17 -19.07
C TYR A 258 -11.27 -1.05 -17.97
N HIS A 259 -12.32 -1.82 -18.27
CA HIS A 259 -12.88 -2.83 -17.36
C HIS A 259 -12.03 -4.11 -17.34
N GLY A 260 -10.70 -3.95 -17.28
CA GLY A 260 -9.78 -5.07 -17.14
C GLY A 260 -9.82 -5.65 -15.73
N TYR A 261 -9.42 -6.91 -15.59
CA TYR A 261 -9.31 -7.63 -14.30
C TYR A 261 -8.45 -6.92 -13.24
N LYS A 262 -7.72 -5.86 -13.60
CA LYS A 262 -6.83 -5.08 -12.72
C LYS A 262 -7.34 -3.67 -12.42
N SER A 263 -8.59 -3.36 -12.74
CA SER A 263 -9.22 -2.08 -12.38
C SER A 263 -9.94 -2.18 -11.04
N GLY A 264 -10.00 -1.08 -10.30
CA GLY A 264 -10.75 -0.95 -9.06
C GLY A 264 -11.64 0.28 -9.06
N PHE A 265 -12.82 0.19 -8.46
CA PHE A 265 -13.79 1.28 -8.36
C PHE A 265 -13.95 1.67 -6.89
N ALA A 266 -13.46 2.86 -6.54
CA ALA A 266 -13.44 3.33 -5.17
C ALA A 266 -14.73 4.07 -4.81
N PHE A 267 -15.37 3.60 -3.75
CA PHE A 267 -16.57 4.16 -3.12
C PHE A 267 -16.30 4.38 -1.64
N GLN A 268 -17.20 5.09 -0.98
CA GLN A 268 -17.26 5.17 0.47
C GLN A 268 -18.34 4.20 0.99
N GLU A 269 -18.11 3.52 2.12
CA GLU A 269 -19.18 2.82 2.83
C GLU A 269 -20.13 3.87 3.42
N SER A 270 -21.43 3.72 3.16
CA SER A 270 -22.41 4.56 3.84
C SER A 270 -22.28 4.33 5.34
N ARG A 271 -22.19 5.41 6.11
CA ARG A 271 -22.42 5.30 7.55
C ARG A 271 -23.88 4.90 7.71
N GLU A 272 -24.16 3.81 8.43
CA GLU A 272 -25.45 3.75 9.12
C GLU A 272 -25.53 5.04 9.94
N GLU A 273 -26.40 5.96 9.53
CA GLU A 273 -26.93 6.92 10.49
C GLU A 273 -27.65 6.05 11.51
N SER A 274 -26.95 5.74 12.61
CA SER A 274 -27.57 5.24 13.81
C SER A 274 -28.61 6.28 14.20
N LEU A 275 -29.85 6.03 13.75
CA LEU A 275 -31.07 6.68 14.19
C LEU A 275 -31.14 6.45 15.69
N LEU A 276 -30.56 7.38 16.45
CA LEU A 276 -30.91 7.58 17.85
C LEU A 276 -32.35 8.10 17.84
N LEU A 277 -33.29 7.16 17.91
CA LEU A 277 -34.64 7.37 18.44
C LEU A 277 -34.57 7.70 19.93
#